data_AF-A0A2K5JW76-F1
#
_entry.id   AF-A0A2K5JW76-F1
#
_cell.length_a   1.000
_cell.length_b   1.000
_cell.length_c   1.000
_cell.angle_alpha   90.00
_cell.angle_beta   90.00
_cell.angle_gamma   90.00
#
_symmetry.space_group_name_H-M   'P 1'
#
loop_
_entity.id
_entity.type
_entity.pdbx_description
1 polymer ?
#
loop_
_entity_poly.entity_id
_entity_poly.type
_entity_poly.pdbx_seq_one_letter_code
_entity_poly.pdbx_strand_id
1 'polypeptide(L)'
;MEVMEGPLNLAHQQSRRADRLLAAGKYEEAISCHKKAAAYLSEAMKLTQSEQAHLSLELQRDSHMKQLLLIQERWKRAQREERLKAQQNTDKDVAAHLQASHKPSAEDAEGQSPFSQKYSPSTEKCLPEIQGIFDRDPDTLLYLLQQKSEPAEPCIGSKAPKDDKTIIEEQATKIADLKR
;
A
#
# COMPACT_ATOMS: atom_id res chain seq x y z
N MET A 1 -41.39 11.22 16.35
CA MET A 1 -40.59 11.74 17.48
C MET A 1 -39.18 11.92 16.94
N GLU A 2 -38.79 13.14 16.60
CA GLU A 2 -37.41 13.42 16.19
C GLU A 2 -36.51 13.24 17.42
N VAL A 3 -35.69 12.19 17.41
CA VAL A 3 -34.64 12.02 18.42
C VAL A 3 -33.60 13.09 18.09
N MET A 4 -33.59 14.17 18.86
CA MET A 4 -32.59 15.22 18.71
C MET A 4 -31.22 14.61 19.03
N GLU A 5 -30.46 14.25 17.99
CA GLU A 5 -29.16 13.59 18.17
C GLU A 5 -28.17 14.62 18.77
N GLY A 6 -27.75 14.38 20.01
CA GLY A 6 -26.74 15.21 20.65
C GLY A 6 -25.38 15.16 19.92
N PRO A 7 -24.52 16.19 20.09
CA PRO A 7 -23.27 16.33 19.34
C PRO A 7 -22.34 15.12 19.48
N LEU A 8 -22.28 14.50 20.66
CA LEU A 8 -21.49 13.28 20.86
C LEU A 8 -21.99 12.11 20.00
N ASN A 9 -23.31 11.93 19.87
CA ASN A 9 -23.88 10.89 19.03
C ASN A 9 -23.59 11.17 17.54
N LEU A 10 -23.72 12.43 17.11
CA LEU A 10 -23.34 12.84 15.76
C LEU A 10 -21.87 12.55 15.46
N ALA A 11 -20.96 12.81 16.40
CA ALA A 11 -19.54 12.47 16.24
C ALA A 11 -19.33 10.97 15.99
N HIS A 12 -19.98 10.10 16.78
CA HIS A 12 -19.89 8.65 16.58
C HIS A 12 -20.52 8.18 15.27
N GLN A 13 -21.64 8.79 14.87
CA GLN A 13 -22.26 8.51 13.57
C GLN A 13 -21.32 8.85 12.42
N GLN A 14 -20.65 10.01 12.48
CA GLN A 14 -19.63 10.40 11.49
C GLN A 14 -18.44 9.43 11.50
N SER A 15 -18.00 8.93 12.66
CA SER A 15 -16.93 7.92 12.73
C SER A 15 -17.30 6.65 11.97
N ARG A 16 -18.47 6.07 12.26
CA ARG A 16 -18.95 4.86 11.56
C ARG A 16 -19.11 5.10 10.06
N ARG A 17 -19.54 6.29 9.66
CA ARG A 17 -19.64 6.68 8.25
C ARG A 17 -18.26 6.75 7.60
N ALA A 18 -17.27 7.33 8.26
CA ALA A 18 -15.89 7.41 7.77
C ALA A 18 -15.31 6.03 7.47
N ASP A 19 -15.53 5.05 8.36
CA ASP A 19 -15.03 3.68 8.19
C ASP A 19 -15.60 3.03 6.92
N ARG A 20 -16.91 3.18 6.67
CA ARG A 20 -17.57 2.65 5.45
C ARG A 20 -17.05 3.33 4.19
N LEU A 21 -16.83 4.64 4.22
CA LEU A 21 -16.29 5.40 3.09
C LEU A 21 -14.85 5.00 2.79
N LEU A 22 -14.05 4.77 3.83
CA LEU A 22 -12.67 4.31 3.68
C LEU A 22 -12.61 2.92 3.05
N ALA A 23 -13.49 1.99 3.46
CA ALA A 23 -13.61 0.68 2.85
C ALA A 23 -14.02 0.76 1.36
N ALA A 24 -14.80 1.77 0.97
CA ALA A 24 -15.17 2.04 -0.41
C ALA A 24 -14.12 2.83 -1.21
N GLY A 25 -12.94 3.13 -0.64
CA GLY A 25 -11.88 3.92 -1.29
C GLY A 25 -12.19 5.42 -1.41
N LYS A 26 -13.25 5.91 -0.77
CA LYS A 26 -13.67 7.33 -0.79
C LYS A 26 -12.94 8.14 0.26
N TYR A 27 -11.63 8.32 0.07
CA TYR A 27 -10.75 8.96 1.05
C TYR A 27 -11.15 10.40 1.42
N GLU A 28 -11.54 11.20 0.44
CA GLU A 28 -11.91 12.61 0.66
C GLU A 28 -13.16 12.75 1.54
N GLU A 29 -14.20 11.96 1.25
CA GLU A 29 -15.42 11.94 2.06
C GLU A 29 -15.13 11.43 3.48
N ALA A 30 -14.27 10.42 3.63
CA ALA A 30 -13.86 9.90 4.93
C ALA A 30 -13.11 10.95 5.77
N ILE A 31 -12.20 11.72 5.14
CA ILE A 31 -11.51 12.86 5.77
C ILE A 31 -12.53 13.90 6.25
N SER A 32 -13.52 14.24 5.42
CA SER A 32 -14.58 15.18 5.79
C SER A 32 -15.39 14.69 7.01
N CYS A 33 -15.68 13.39 7.08
CA CYS A 33 -16.36 12.78 8.22
C CYS A 33 -15.55 12.94 9.53
N HIS A 34 -14.23 12.68 9.50
CA HIS A 34 -13.40 12.88 10.70
C HIS A 34 -13.27 14.36 11.12
N LYS A 35 -13.22 15.30 10.16
CA LYS A 35 -13.29 16.74 10.48
C LYS A 35 -14.60 17.10 11.18
N LYS A 36 -15.74 16.60 10.67
CA LYS A 36 -17.06 16.82 11.28
C LYS A 36 -17.14 16.17 12.67
N ALA A 37 -16.65 14.95 12.83
CA ALA A 37 -16.63 14.27 14.13
C ALA A 37 -15.86 15.08 15.18
N ALA A 38 -14.69 15.62 14.81
CA ALA A 38 -13.90 16.46 15.71
C ALA A 38 -14.58 17.80 16.05
N ALA A 39 -15.30 18.40 15.11
CA ALA A 39 -16.11 19.59 15.35
C ALA A 39 -17.24 19.30 16.36
N TYR A 40 -17.98 18.21 16.15
CA TYR A 40 -19.03 17.79 17.08
C TYR A 40 -18.49 17.43 18.48
N LEU A 41 -17.31 16.82 18.58
CA LEU A 41 -16.65 16.60 19.88
C LEU A 41 -16.31 17.92 20.56
N SER A 42 -15.85 18.93 19.79
CA SER A 42 -15.58 20.27 20.31
C SER A 42 -16.86 20.96 20.82
N GLU A 43 -18.01 20.68 20.21
CA GLU A 43 -19.31 21.13 20.72
C GLU A 43 -19.72 20.38 21.99
N ALA A 44 -19.57 19.05 22.01
CA ALA A 44 -19.84 18.23 23.19
C ALA A 44 -18.96 18.64 24.40
N MET A 45 -17.71 19.04 24.16
CA MET A 45 -16.78 19.56 25.17
C MET A 45 -17.28 20.84 25.85
N LYS A 46 -18.10 21.65 25.16
CA LYS A 46 -18.70 22.88 25.74
C LYS A 46 -19.93 22.58 26.61
N LEU A 47 -20.56 21.43 26.40
CA LEU A 47 -21.78 21.03 27.11
C LEU A 47 -21.49 20.16 28.34
N THR A 48 -20.31 19.56 28.43
CA THR A 48 -19.92 18.77 29.61
C THR A 48 -19.58 19.67 30.80
N GLN A 49 -19.99 19.23 31.98
CA GLN A 49 -19.65 19.86 33.27
C GLN A 49 -18.58 19.06 34.04
N SER A 50 -18.28 17.85 33.59
CA SER A 50 -17.26 16.98 34.19
C SER A 50 -15.92 17.18 33.47
N GLU A 51 -14.88 17.47 34.24
CA GLU A 51 -13.50 17.57 33.77
C GLU A 51 -13.00 16.24 33.18
N GLN A 52 -13.31 15.12 33.83
CA GLN A 52 -12.94 13.79 33.35
C GLN A 52 -13.60 13.48 31.99
N ALA A 53 -14.86 13.87 31.80
CA ALA A 53 -15.52 13.74 30.51
C ALA A 53 -14.92 14.70 29.47
N HIS A 54 -14.56 15.93 29.85
CA HIS A 54 -13.91 16.88 28.96
C HIS A 54 -12.57 16.35 28.42
N LEU A 55 -11.71 15.83 29.30
CA LEU A 55 -10.43 15.21 28.93
C LEU A 55 -10.63 13.99 28.01
N SER A 56 -11.65 13.17 28.28
CA SER A 56 -11.98 12.03 27.41
C SER A 56 -12.39 12.47 26.00
N LEU A 57 -13.19 13.53 25.89
CA LEU A 57 -13.63 14.06 24.60
C LEU A 57 -12.46 14.69 23.81
N GLU A 58 -11.54 15.35 24.51
CA GLU A 58 -10.31 15.89 23.91
C GLU A 58 -9.45 14.79 23.31
N LEU A 59 -9.19 13.70 24.06
CA LEU A 59 -8.44 12.55 23.55
C LEU A 59 -9.10 11.92 22.32
N GLN A 60 -10.44 11.85 22.31
CA GLN A 60 -11.18 11.33 21.16
C GLN A 60 -11.08 12.26 19.94
N ARG A 61 -11.14 13.59 20.14
CA ARG A 61 -10.95 14.59 19.09
C ARG A 61 -9.56 14.44 18.46
N ASP A 62 -8.54 14.31 19.30
CA ASP A 62 -7.15 14.15 18.85
C ASP A 62 -6.94 12.84 18.09
N SER A 63 -7.63 11.76 18.50
CA SER A 63 -7.67 10.51 17.75
C SER A 63 -8.22 10.72 16.32
N HIS A 64 -9.31 11.48 16.16
CA HIS A 64 -9.83 11.81 14.83
C HIS A 64 -8.86 12.66 13.99
N MET A 65 -8.09 13.55 14.61
CA MET A 65 -7.03 14.29 13.90
C MET A 65 -5.92 13.36 13.41
N LYS A 66 -5.51 12.39 14.23
CA LYS A 66 -4.54 11.36 13.83
C LYS A 66 -5.07 10.49 12.69
N GLN A 67 -6.35 10.07 12.75
CA GLN A 67 -6.99 9.31 11.66
C GLN A 67 -7.04 10.10 10.36
N LEU A 68 -7.36 11.40 10.42
CA LEU A 68 -7.35 12.28 9.26
C LEU A 68 -5.98 12.28 8.56
N LEU A 69 -4.89 12.45 9.32
CA LEU A 69 -3.52 12.43 8.78
C LEU A 69 -3.18 11.09 8.15
N LEU A 70 -3.53 9.98 8.83
CA LEU A 70 -3.32 8.64 8.31
C LEU A 70 -4.04 8.41 6.98
N ILE A 71 -5.30 8.83 6.90
CA ILE A 71 -6.14 8.67 5.70
C ILE A 71 -5.61 9.55 4.57
N GLN A 72 -5.15 10.77 4.85
CA GLN A 72 -4.50 11.62 3.85
C GLN A 72 -3.26 10.96 3.24
N GLU A 73 -2.41 10.36 4.06
CA GLU A 73 -1.22 9.66 3.57
C GLU A 73 -1.57 8.41 2.76
N ARG A 74 -2.59 7.65 3.19
CA ARG A 74 -3.13 6.53 2.41
C ARG A 74 -3.70 6.98 1.07
N TRP A 75 -4.40 8.12 1.04
CA TRP A 75 -4.97 8.66 -0.18
C TRP A 75 -3.91 9.08 -1.19
N LYS A 76 -2.88 9.81 -0.74
CA LYS A 76 -1.74 10.19 -1.58
C LYS A 76 -1.03 8.96 -2.15
N ARG A 77 -0.91 7.89 -1.37
CA ARG A 77 -0.34 6.62 -1.83
C ARG A 77 -1.21 5.96 -2.90
N ALA A 78 -2.51 5.82 -2.64
CA ALA A 78 -3.46 5.24 -3.59
C ALA A 78 -3.47 6.00 -4.92
N GLN A 79 -3.44 7.34 -4.89
CA GLN A 79 -3.34 8.17 -6.11
C GLN A 79 -2.06 7.91 -6.92
N ARG A 80 -0.92 7.69 -6.24
CA ARG A 80 0.34 7.37 -6.93
C ARG A 80 0.28 5.98 -7.57
N GLU A 81 -0.23 5.00 -6.85
CA GLU A 81 -0.39 3.63 -7.35
C GLU A 81 -1.36 3.58 -8.54
N GLU A 82 -2.46 4.31 -8.48
CA GLU A 82 -3.41 4.44 -9.59
C GLU A 82 -2.77 5.05 -10.85
N ARG A 83 -1.97 6.11 -10.69
CA ARG A 83 -1.22 6.72 -11.81
C ARG A 83 -0.22 5.76 -12.44
N LEU A 84 0.51 5.00 -11.63
CA LEU A 84 1.48 4.00 -12.11
C LEU A 84 0.77 2.86 -12.85
N LYS A 85 -0.35 2.38 -12.32
CA LYS A 85 -1.17 1.35 -12.99
C LYS A 85 -1.69 1.85 -14.34
N ALA A 86 -2.16 3.09 -14.44
CA ALA A 86 -2.61 3.67 -15.71
C ALA A 86 -1.49 3.75 -16.76
N GLN A 87 -0.27 4.11 -16.36
CA GLN A 87 0.89 4.13 -17.25
C GLN A 87 1.26 2.72 -17.74
N GLN A 88 1.33 1.73 -16.85
CA GLN A 88 1.64 0.34 -17.23
C GLN A 88 0.61 -0.28 -18.17
N ASN A 89 -0.68 0.06 -18.01
CA ASN A 89 -1.73 -0.41 -18.93
C ASN A 89 -1.55 0.20 -20.32
N THR A 90 -1.12 1.46 -20.43
CA THR A 90 -0.87 2.12 -21.72
C THR A 90 0.30 1.45 -22.47
N ASP A 91 1.39 1.13 -21.77
CA ASP A 91 2.54 0.45 -22.38
C ASP A 91 2.22 -0.99 -22.82
N LYS A 92 1.40 -1.70 -22.04
CA LYS A 92 0.89 -3.05 -22.40
C LYS A 92 -0.02 -3.01 -23.61
N ASP A 93 -0.92 -2.03 -23.70
CA ASP A 93 -1.83 -1.89 -24.85
C ASP A 93 -1.07 -1.49 -26.13
N VAL A 94 -0.04 -0.64 -26.03
CA VAL A 94 0.86 -0.33 -27.15
C VAL A 94 1.66 -1.57 -27.59
N ALA A 95 2.19 -2.35 -26.65
CA ALA A 95 2.89 -3.60 -26.96
C ALA A 95 1.97 -4.66 -27.58
N ALA A 96 0.73 -4.78 -27.12
CA ALA A 96 -0.28 -5.67 -27.70
C ALA A 96 -0.67 -5.26 -29.12
N HIS A 97 -0.76 -3.96 -29.41
CA HIS A 97 -1.04 -3.46 -30.75
C HIS A 97 0.10 -3.73 -31.74
N LEU A 98 1.36 -3.61 -31.27
CA LEU A 98 2.54 -3.95 -32.08
C LEU A 98 2.63 -5.45 -32.37
N GLN A 99 2.22 -6.33 -31.45
CA GLN A 99 2.15 -7.77 -31.70
C GLN A 99 0.97 -8.20 -32.59
N ALA A 100 -0.15 -7.48 -32.56
CA ALA A 100 -1.30 -7.75 -33.45
C ALA A 100 -1.06 -7.32 -34.91
N SER A 101 -0.09 -6.44 -35.16
CA SER A 101 0.26 -5.94 -36.50
C SER A 101 1.21 -6.88 -37.28
N HIS A 102 1.81 -7.88 -36.61
CA HIS A 102 2.58 -8.95 -37.26
C HIS A 102 1.69 -10.16 -37.58
N LYS A 103 0.81 -10.00 -38.58
CA LYS A 103 0.15 -11.14 -39.26
C LYS A 103 0.77 -11.30 -40.65
N PRO A 104 1.62 -12.31 -40.91
CA PRO A 104 1.99 -12.66 -42.28
C PRO A 104 0.76 -13.25 -42.96
N SER A 105 0.35 -12.61 -44.05
CA SER A 105 -0.66 -13.11 -44.98
C SER A 105 0.03 -13.94 -46.06
N ALA A 106 -0.27 -15.25 -46.14
CA ALA A 106 -0.35 -16.06 -47.37
C ALA A 106 -0.65 -17.55 -47.03
N GLU A 107 -1.89 -17.96 -47.33
CA GLU A 107 -2.40 -19.20 -48.00
C GLU A 107 -1.42 -20.39 -48.15
N ASP A 108 -1.77 -21.67 -47.94
CA ASP A 108 -2.96 -22.41 -48.38
C ASP A 108 -2.98 -23.87 -47.83
N ALA A 109 -4.09 -24.58 -48.09
CA ALA A 109 -4.27 -26.05 -48.15
C ALA A 109 -5.04 -26.79 -47.02
N GLU A 110 -6.13 -27.41 -47.47
CA GLU A 110 -7.12 -28.25 -46.80
C GLU A 110 -6.57 -29.53 -46.14
N GLY A 111 -7.27 -30.00 -45.10
CA GLY A 111 -7.16 -31.38 -44.59
C GLY A 111 -8.11 -31.64 -43.41
N GLN A 112 -9.17 -32.42 -43.64
CA GLN A 112 -10.23 -32.74 -42.68
C GLN A 112 -9.90 -33.95 -41.77
N SER A 113 -10.45 -33.91 -40.53
CA SER A 113 -11.05 -35.03 -39.76
C SER A 113 -10.18 -35.90 -38.79
N PRO A 114 -10.75 -36.70 -37.83
CA PRO A 114 -10.95 -36.34 -36.41
C PRO A 114 -10.49 -37.41 -35.38
N PHE A 115 -10.79 -37.16 -34.09
CA PHE A 115 -10.73 -38.05 -32.91
C PHE A 115 -9.40 -38.21 -32.15
N SER A 116 -9.39 -37.72 -30.92
CA SER A 116 -9.05 -38.54 -29.75
C SER A 116 -9.66 -37.95 -28.48
N GLN A 117 -10.78 -38.55 -28.06
CA GLN A 117 -11.28 -38.49 -26.68
C GLN A 117 -10.21 -39.04 -25.75
N LYS A 118 -10.01 -38.44 -24.56
CA LYS A 118 -10.03 -39.16 -23.27
C LYS A 118 -10.38 -38.21 -22.11
N TYR A 119 -11.60 -38.42 -21.60
CA TYR A 119 -12.01 -38.44 -20.18
C TYR A 119 -11.49 -37.38 -19.20
N SER A 120 -12.44 -36.57 -18.72
CA SER A 120 -12.45 -35.99 -17.36
C SER A 120 -12.77 -37.07 -16.32
N PRO A 121 -12.48 -36.82 -15.03
CA PRO A 121 -13.59 -36.74 -14.08
C PRO A 121 -13.51 -35.57 -13.08
N SER A 122 -14.71 -35.15 -12.73
CA SER A 122 -15.20 -34.14 -11.79
C SER A 122 -14.88 -34.37 -10.31
N THR A 123 -14.74 -33.27 -9.54
CA THR A 123 -15.31 -33.02 -8.19
C THR A 123 -14.90 -31.60 -7.78
N GLU A 124 -15.80 -30.62 -7.65
CA GLU A 124 -16.52 -30.23 -6.42
C GLU A 124 -16.12 -28.79 -6.02
N LYS A 125 -17.07 -28.11 -5.40
CA LYS A 125 -17.14 -26.65 -5.22
C LYS A 125 -16.13 -26.15 -4.19
N CYS A 126 -15.50 -25.00 -4.43
CA CYS A 126 -15.12 -24.07 -3.36
C CYS A 126 -14.93 -22.65 -3.89
N LEU A 127 -15.78 -21.72 -3.44
CA LEU A 127 -15.39 -20.33 -3.17
C LEU A 127 -15.34 -20.19 -1.63
N PRO A 128 -14.71 -19.16 -1.02
CA PRO A 128 -13.82 -18.09 -1.52
C PRO A 128 -12.57 -17.87 -0.62
N GLU A 129 -11.45 -17.34 -1.15
CA GLU A 129 -10.47 -16.69 -0.26
C GLU A 129 -9.69 -15.55 -0.94
N ILE A 130 -10.12 -14.32 -0.62
CA ILE A 130 -9.37 -13.06 -0.56
C ILE A 130 -8.19 -12.95 -1.53
N GLN A 131 -8.52 -12.75 -2.81
CA GLN A 131 -7.56 -12.32 -3.81
C GLN A 131 -7.28 -10.82 -3.63
N GLY A 132 -6.33 -10.47 -2.77
CA GLY A 132 -5.93 -9.06 -2.63
C GLY A 132 -4.96 -8.67 -1.52
N ILE A 133 -4.40 -9.61 -0.74
CA ILE A 133 -3.45 -9.27 0.34
C ILE A 133 -1.97 -9.53 -0.06
N PHE A 134 -1.71 -10.26 -1.14
CA PHE A 134 -0.35 -10.68 -1.51
C PHE A 134 0.07 -10.36 -2.95
N ASP A 135 -0.46 -9.31 -3.57
CA ASP A 135 0.09 -8.78 -4.84
C ASP A 135 1.23 -7.77 -4.56
N ARG A 136 2.10 -8.12 -3.62
CA ARG A 136 3.29 -7.34 -3.30
C ARG A 136 4.46 -8.29 -3.37
N ASP A 137 5.41 -7.99 -4.25
CA ASP A 137 6.74 -8.60 -4.16
C ASP A 137 7.24 -8.43 -2.72
N PRO A 138 7.60 -9.52 -2.02
CA PRO A 138 7.94 -9.48 -0.62
C PRO A 138 9.30 -8.84 -0.45
N ASP A 139 9.37 -7.52 -0.54
CA ASP A 139 10.55 -6.73 -0.20
C ASP A 139 10.60 -6.51 1.32
N THR A 140 10.56 -7.63 2.02
CA THR A 140 10.79 -7.71 3.45
C THR A 140 12.12 -8.41 3.60
N LEU A 141 13.07 -7.81 4.33
CA LEU A 141 14.39 -8.40 4.59
C LEU A 141 14.32 -9.86 5.04
N LEU A 142 13.20 -10.27 5.66
CA LEU A 142 12.90 -11.64 6.04
C LEU A 142 12.88 -12.63 4.85
N TYR A 143 12.30 -12.24 3.70
CA TYR A 143 12.28 -13.07 2.49
C TYR A 143 13.69 -13.28 1.93
N LEU A 144 14.50 -12.22 1.91
CA LEU A 144 15.91 -12.29 1.49
C LEU A 144 16.76 -13.13 2.46
N LEU A 145 16.48 -13.07 3.76
CA LEU A 145 17.17 -13.88 4.77
C LEU A 145 16.79 -15.36 4.65
N GLN A 146 15.54 -15.67 4.33
CA GLN A 146 15.06 -17.04 4.15
C GLN A 146 15.60 -17.72 2.88
N GLN A 147 15.98 -16.95 1.84
CA GLN A 147 16.70 -17.50 0.69
C GLN A 147 18.19 -17.76 0.95
N LYS A 148 18.78 -17.10 1.96
CA LYS A 148 20.20 -17.28 2.32
C LYS A 148 20.45 -18.45 3.28
N SER A 149 19.43 -19.22 3.63
CA SER A 149 19.57 -20.45 4.46
C SER A 149 19.87 -21.71 3.64
N GLU A 150 19.96 -21.61 2.31
CA GLU A 150 20.64 -22.61 1.49
C GLU A 150 22.15 -22.59 1.83
N PRO A 151 22.85 -23.74 1.87
CA PRO A 151 24.22 -23.81 2.36
C PRO A 151 25.19 -23.21 1.33
N ALA A 152 25.28 -21.89 1.30
CA ALA A 152 26.32 -21.18 0.57
C ALA A 152 27.61 -21.21 1.39
N GLU A 153 28.72 -21.51 0.71
CA GLU A 153 30.07 -21.59 1.27
C GLU A 153 30.42 -20.39 2.17
N PRO A 154 31.34 -20.56 3.16
CA PRO A 154 31.73 -19.48 4.04
C PRO A 154 32.30 -18.30 3.25
N CYS A 155 31.46 -17.28 3.00
CA CYS A 155 31.88 -16.08 2.30
C CYS A 155 32.77 -15.27 3.25
N ILE A 156 34.08 -15.48 3.10
CA ILE A 156 35.13 -14.68 3.73
C ILE A 156 34.86 -13.22 3.35
N GLY A 157 34.67 -12.38 4.37
CA GLY A 157 34.18 -11.01 4.23
C GLY A 157 34.88 -10.22 3.12
N SER A 158 34.13 -9.87 2.09
CA SER A 158 34.60 -9.03 0.99
C SER A 158 34.71 -7.58 1.47
N LYS A 159 35.79 -7.23 2.16
CA LYS A 159 36.21 -5.84 2.27
C LYS A 159 36.91 -5.48 0.98
N ALA A 160 36.29 -4.61 0.18
CA ALA A 160 36.98 -3.97 -0.93
C ALA A 160 38.23 -3.26 -0.38
N PRO A 161 39.41 -3.40 -1.02
CA PRO A 161 40.56 -2.57 -0.69
C PRO A 161 40.17 -1.09 -0.74
N LYS A 162 40.69 -0.28 0.18
CA LYS A 162 40.44 1.17 0.15
C LYS A 162 41.00 1.73 -1.16
N ASP A 163 40.24 2.63 -1.79
CA ASP A 163 40.70 3.35 -2.97
C ASP A 163 41.90 4.25 -2.61
N ASP A 164 42.87 4.36 -3.52
CA ASP A 164 44.10 5.13 -3.32
C ASP A 164 43.84 6.58 -2.89
N LYS A 165 42.75 7.18 -3.40
CA LYS A 165 42.30 8.52 -3.01
C LYS A 165 42.04 8.62 -1.51
N THR A 166 41.32 7.64 -0.94
CA THR A 166 40.99 7.60 0.48
C THR A 166 42.23 7.32 1.33
N ILE A 167 43.16 6.51 0.82
CA ILE A 167 44.42 6.21 1.51
C ILE A 167 45.29 7.47 1.60
N ILE A 168 45.43 8.22 0.50
CA ILE A 168 46.23 9.44 0.45
C ILE A 168 45.66 10.53 1.38
N GLU A 169 44.34 10.68 1.38
CA GLU A 169 43.65 11.65 2.25
C GLU A 169 43.87 11.32 3.74
N GLU A 170 43.67 10.05 4.13
CA GLU A 170 43.89 9.59 5.52
C GLU A 170 45.36 9.78 5.96
N GLN A 171 46.31 9.49 5.06
CA GLN A 171 47.73 9.73 5.33
C GLN A 171 48.05 11.22 5.47
N ALA A 172 47.48 12.08 4.63
CA ALA A 172 47.67 13.52 4.70
C ALA A 172 47.16 14.10 6.04
N THR A 173 45.99 13.66 6.50
CA THR A 173 45.46 14.04 7.81
C THR A 173 46.39 13.58 8.94
N LYS A 174 46.85 12.34 8.88
CA LYS A 174 47.75 11.77 9.90
C LYS A 174 49.11 12.46 9.94
N ILE A 175 49.65 12.88 8.79
CA ILE A 175 50.89 13.65 8.71
C ILE A 175 50.69 15.06 9.30
N ALA A 176 49.54 15.70 9.04
CA ALA A 176 49.23 17.01 9.59
C ALA A 176 49.13 16.99 11.12
N ASP A 177 48.49 15.97 11.69
CA ASP A 177 48.33 15.81 13.14
C ASP A 177 49.67 15.55 13.85
N LEU A 178 50.58 14.82 13.22
CA LEU A 178 51.92 14.57 13.78
C LEU A 178 52.87 15.77 13.68
N LYS A 179 52.55 16.77 12.85
CA LYS A 179 53.35 18.01 12.70
C LYS A 179 52.93 19.12 13.65
N ARG A 180 51.94 18.89 14.51
CA ARG A 180 51.49 19.80 15.56
C ARG A 180 52.17 19.48 16.88
#